data_AF-A0A176K1G6-F1
#
_entry.id   AF-A0A176K1G6-F1
#
_cell.length_a   1.000
_cell.length_b   1.000
_cell.length_c   1.000
_cell.angle_alpha   90.00
_cell.angle_beta   90.00
_cell.angle_gamma   90.00
#
_symmetry.space_group_name_H-M   'P 1'
#
loop_
_entity.id
_entity.type
_entity.pdbx_description
1 polymer ?
#
loop_
_entity_poly.entity_id
_entity_poly.type
_entity_poly.pdbx_seq_one_letter_code
_entity_poly.pdbx_strand_id
1 'polypeptide(L)'
;MKKNLILLIVLAVAGIGFAFYTDISADNPYYAAIQRAVNSGIFTAVYDDAEKFEGITPVTRFEMAVMINKLLDYTDESKIPLVTELNKIALDLEAMEKHFSEFSNKAELSLRVAQEMEENFTRFLEKYDLRVNEVDKHLSELSMKLDEIETAVKTIEENINGISLVINSHEEKIEKLESELKEANLSEMKDTVKTNTSELNRLSKDIDSISSQMRIYMISLLLIGVLATIGIFIK
;
A
#
# COMPACT_ATOMS: atom_id res chain seq x y z
N MET A 1 32.41 3.73 -135.92
CA MET A 1 32.62 4.34 -134.58
C MET A 1 31.33 4.75 -133.86
N LYS A 2 30.25 5.19 -134.52
CA LYS A 2 28.99 5.58 -133.83
C LYS A 2 28.26 4.44 -133.08
N LYS A 3 28.35 3.19 -133.53
CA LYS A 3 27.66 2.04 -132.90
C LYS A 3 28.25 1.63 -131.53
N ASN A 4 29.56 1.82 -131.32
CA ASN A 4 30.22 1.43 -130.07
C ASN A 4 30.01 2.47 -128.96
N LEU A 5 29.74 3.74 -129.31
CA LEU A 5 29.43 4.79 -128.33
C LEU A 5 28.03 4.61 -127.74
N ILE A 6 27.05 4.18 -128.55
CA ILE A 6 25.68 3.92 -128.10
C ILE A 6 25.63 2.72 -127.14
N LEU A 7 26.41 1.66 -127.40
CA LEU A 7 26.49 0.51 -126.50
C LEU A 7 27.07 0.89 -125.12
N LEU A 8 28.05 1.79 -125.08
CA LEU A 8 28.69 2.23 -123.84
C LEU A 8 27.79 3.16 -123.02
N ILE A 9 26.97 3.98 -123.69
CA ILE A 9 25.92 4.79 -123.04
C ILE A 9 24.80 3.88 -122.52
N VAL A 10 24.40 2.84 -123.27
CA VAL A 10 23.39 1.88 -122.80
C VAL A 10 23.91 1.04 -121.63
N LEU A 11 25.19 0.67 -121.60
CA LEU A 11 25.80 -0.01 -120.45
C LEU A 11 25.99 0.93 -119.24
N ALA A 12 26.31 2.20 -119.45
CA ALA A 12 26.41 3.18 -118.37
C ALA A 12 25.03 3.55 -117.78
N VAL A 13 23.98 3.55 -118.61
CA VAL A 13 22.59 3.78 -118.17
C VAL A 13 21.98 2.52 -117.55
N ALA A 14 22.36 1.32 -118.00
CA ALA A 14 21.94 0.05 -117.39
C ALA A 14 22.72 -0.28 -116.10
N GLY A 15 23.90 0.30 -115.89
CA GLY A 15 24.75 0.08 -114.71
C GLY A 15 24.35 0.84 -113.44
N ILE A 16 23.35 1.74 -113.50
CA ILE A 16 22.88 2.54 -112.35
C ILE A 16 21.63 1.93 -111.69
N GLY A 17 21.13 0.80 -112.21
CA GLY A 17 19.88 0.17 -111.77
C GLY A 17 19.97 -0.82 -110.61
N PHE A 18 21.07 -0.86 -109.84
CA PHE A 18 21.20 -1.76 -108.69
C PHE A 18 21.43 -1.00 -107.37
N ALA A 19 20.46 -1.17 -106.47
CA ALA A 19 20.48 -0.98 -105.02
C ALA A 19 20.37 0.45 -104.46
N PHE A 20 19.23 1.11 -104.68
CA PHE A 20 18.61 1.95 -103.64
C PHE A 20 17.42 1.18 -103.06
N TYR A 21 17.64 0.51 -101.94
CA TYR A 21 16.54 -0.07 -101.17
C TYR A 21 16.08 0.98 -100.17
N THR A 22 14.81 1.39 -100.29
CA THR A 22 14.18 2.31 -99.34
C THR A 22 13.90 1.59 -98.04
N ASP A 23 14.27 2.23 -96.94
CA ASP A 23 13.98 1.74 -95.60
C ASP A 23 12.46 1.66 -95.33
N ILE A 24 12.08 1.04 -94.21
CA ILE A 24 10.68 0.93 -93.78
C ILE A 24 10.10 2.34 -93.56
N SER A 25 9.12 2.72 -94.39
CA SER A 25 8.41 4.00 -94.25
C SER A 25 7.68 4.09 -92.90
N ALA A 26 7.58 5.31 -92.35
CA ALA A 26 6.75 5.61 -91.17
C ALA A 26 5.27 5.22 -91.36
N ASP A 27 4.79 5.14 -92.61
CA ASP A 27 3.44 4.71 -92.95
C ASP A 27 3.25 3.17 -92.93
N ASN A 28 4.32 2.40 -92.67
CA ASN A 28 4.21 0.95 -92.57
C ASN A 28 3.41 0.56 -91.31
N PRO A 29 2.40 -0.32 -91.40
CA PRO A 29 1.57 -0.71 -90.27
C PRO A 29 2.35 -1.33 -89.09
N TYR A 30 3.58 -1.79 -89.34
CA TYR A 30 4.46 -2.39 -88.35
C TYR A 30 5.55 -1.42 -87.85
N TYR A 31 5.68 -0.22 -88.41
CA TYR A 31 6.73 0.75 -88.05
C TYR A 31 6.79 1.03 -86.54
N ALA A 32 5.65 1.33 -85.93
CA ALA A 32 5.56 1.59 -84.49
C ALA A 32 5.89 0.37 -83.61
N ALA A 33 5.69 -0.85 -84.10
CA ALA A 33 6.08 -2.06 -83.39
C ALA A 33 7.60 -2.29 -83.49
N ILE A 34 8.17 -2.09 -84.68
CA ILE A 34 9.60 -2.22 -84.94
C ILE A 34 10.38 -1.16 -84.15
N GLN A 35 9.93 0.08 -84.15
CA GLN A 35 10.58 1.16 -83.40
C GLN A 35 10.56 0.91 -81.89
N ARG A 36 9.47 0.33 -81.35
CA ARG A 36 9.43 -0.11 -79.94
C ARG A 36 10.45 -1.21 -79.66
N ALA A 37 10.59 -2.19 -80.55
CA ALA A 37 11.54 -3.28 -80.41
C ALA A 37 13.02 -2.83 -80.54
N VAL A 38 13.29 -1.80 -81.35
CA VAL A 38 14.61 -1.13 -81.42
C VAL A 38 14.88 -0.35 -80.13
N ASN A 39 13.91 0.44 -79.66
CA ASN A 39 14.06 1.24 -78.43
C ASN A 39 14.22 0.37 -77.17
N SER A 40 13.65 -0.85 -77.17
CA SER A 40 13.85 -1.84 -76.12
C SER A 40 15.12 -2.68 -76.31
N GLY A 41 15.97 -2.35 -77.29
CA GLY A 41 17.23 -3.04 -77.56
C GLY A 41 17.08 -4.50 -78.02
N ILE A 42 15.87 -4.94 -78.38
CA ILE A 42 15.59 -6.29 -78.92
C ILE A 42 16.20 -6.40 -80.32
N PHE A 43 16.03 -5.37 -81.14
CA PHE A 43 16.74 -5.20 -82.41
C PHE A 43 17.93 -4.25 -82.21
N THR A 44 19.04 -4.54 -82.90
CA THR A 44 20.18 -3.63 -83.01
C THR A 44 20.14 -3.02 -84.40
N ALA A 45 20.02 -1.69 -84.50
CA ALA A 45 20.27 -1.00 -85.75
C ALA A 45 21.74 -1.27 -86.16
N VAL A 46 21.97 -1.67 -87.41
CA VAL A 46 23.30 -2.02 -87.91
C VAL A 46 24.20 -0.77 -88.08
N TYR A 47 23.62 0.43 -87.98
CA TYR A 47 24.30 1.72 -88.08
C TYR A 47 23.92 2.64 -86.90
N ASP A 48 24.85 3.52 -86.50
CA ASP A 48 24.68 4.52 -85.41
C ASP A 48 23.55 5.54 -85.65
N ASP A 49 23.04 5.62 -86.89
CA ASP A 49 21.88 6.45 -87.22
C ASP A 49 20.59 5.64 -86.99
N ALA A 50 19.86 5.99 -85.93
CA ALA A 50 18.64 5.34 -85.43
C ALA A 50 17.42 5.35 -86.39
N GLU A 51 17.62 5.63 -87.68
CA GLU A 51 16.58 5.87 -88.67
C GLU A 51 16.60 4.86 -89.83
N LYS A 52 17.41 3.79 -89.76
CA LYS A 52 17.43 2.72 -90.77
C LYS A 52 17.16 1.34 -90.18
N PHE A 53 16.03 0.73 -90.54
CA PHE A 53 15.57 -0.58 -90.05
C PHE A 53 15.94 -1.76 -90.96
N GLU A 54 16.15 -1.52 -92.26
CA GLU A 54 16.54 -2.52 -93.26
C GLU A 54 15.68 -3.80 -93.27
N GLY A 55 14.35 -3.65 -93.36
CA GLY A 55 13.39 -4.74 -93.21
C GLY A 55 13.47 -5.93 -94.20
N ILE A 56 14.37 -5.88 -95.18
CA ILE A 56 14.62 -6.94 -96.17
C ILE A 56 15.99 -7.62 -96.02
N THR A 57 16.84 -7.14 -95.09
CA THR A 57 18.14 -7.75 -94.81
C THR A 57 17.95 -9.09 -94.10
N PRO A 58 18.47 -10.21 -94.65
CA PRO A 58 18.29 -11.51 -94.03
C PRO A 58 19.06 -11.57 -92.70
N VAL A 59 18.34 -11.92 -91.63
CA VAL A 59 18.91 -12.13 -90.29
C VAL A 59 19.58 -13.50 -90.21
N THR A 60 20.79 -13.57 -89.66
CA THR A 60 21.45 -14.85 -89.42
C THR A 60 20.76 -15.63 -88.30
N ARG A 61 20.93 -16.96 -88.28
CA ARG A 61 20.41 -17.80 -87.18
C ARG A 61 20.93 -17.35 -85.81
N PHE A 62 22.14 -16.82 -85.74
CA PHE A 62 22.73 -16.29 -84.50
C PHE A 62 22.06 -15.01 -84.05
N GLU A 63 21.85 -14.05 -84.94
CA GLU A 63 21.16 -12.80 -84.63
C GLU A 63 19.70 -13.04 -84.24
N MET A 64 19.01 -13.95 -84.94
CA MET A 64 17.64 -14.34 -84.58
C MET A 64 17.59 -15.03 -83.21
N ALA A 65 18.57 -15.88 -82.87
CA ALA A 65 18.66 -16.47 -81.54
C ALA A 65 18.90 -15.42 -80.44
N VAL A 66 19.73 -14.41 -80.69
CA VAL A 66 19.95 -13.27 -79.77
C VAL A 66 18.66 -12.45 -79.60
N MET A 67 17.96 -12.14 -80.69
CA MET A 67 16.68 -11.41 -80.64
C MET A 67 15.62 -12.19 -79.86
N ILE A 68 15.49 -13.50 -80.09
CA ILE A 68 14.57 -14.36 -79.35
C ILE A 68 14.95 -14.40 -77.87
N ASN A 69 16.24 -14.54 -77.53
CA ASN A 69 16.68 -14.58 -76.14
C ASN A 69 16.39 -13.26 -75.41
N LYS A 70 16.66 -12.12 -76.05
CA LYS A 70 16.30 -10.80 -75.53
C LYS A 70 14.79 -10.64 -75.36
N LEU A 71 13.99 -11.12 -76.30
CA LEU A 71 12.53 -11.09 -76.21
C LEU A 71 12.03 -11.97 -75.06
N LEU A 72 12.66 -13.14 -74.86
CA LEU A 72 12.38 -14.02 -73.73
C LEU A 72 12.73 -13.37 -72.39
N ASP A 73 13.82 -12.61 -72.30
CA ASP A 73 14.19 -11.85 -71.10
C ASP A 73 13.15 -10.79 -70.72
N TYR A 74 12.44 -10.21 -71.70
CA TYR A 74 11.33 -9.26 -71.47
C TYR A 74 10.02 -9.97 -71.07
N THR A 75 9.84 -11.23 -71.45
CA THR A 75 8.65 -12.03 -71.09
C THR A 75 8.83 -12.85 -69.82
N ASP A 76 10.06 -13.01 -69.36
CA ASP A 76 10.38 -13.69 -68.10
C ASP A 76 9.99 -12.77 -66.94
N GLU A 77 8.79 -13.01 -66.38
CA GLU A 77 8.24 -12.25 -65.25
C GLU A 77 9.20 -12.18 -64.05
N SER A 78 10.11 -13.14 -63.90
CA SER A 78 11.13 -13.16 -62.85
C SER A 78 12.24 -12.12 -63.03
N LYS A 79 12.42 -11.59 -64.25
CA LYS A 79 13.41 -10.56 -64.59
C LYS A 79 12.81 -9.16 -64.71
N ILE A 80 11.49 -9.02 -64.60
CA ILE A 80 10.82 -7.72 -64.56
C ILE A 80 10.95 -7.14 -63.15
N PRO A 81 11.73 -6.06 -62.94
CA PRO A 81 12.01 -5.53 -61.59
C PRO A 81 10.74 -5.17 -60.80
N LEU A 82 9.70 -4.70 -61.50
CA LEU A 82 8.40 -4.39 -60.90
C LEU A 82 7.70 -5.62 -60.29
N VAL A 83 7.79 -6.80 -60.93
CA VAL A 83 7.10 -8.01 -60.44
C VAL A 83 7.75 -8.51 -59.16
N THR A 84 9.09 -8.48 -59.10
CA THR A 84 9.85 -8.82 -57.91
C THR A 84 9.59 -7.86 -56.75
N GLU A 85 9.50 -6.55 -57.03
CA GLU A 85 9.13 -5.55 -56.02
C GLU A 85 7.69 -5.74 -55.52
N LEU A 86 6.73 -5.99 -56.42
CA LEU A 86 5.34 -6.24 -56.05
C LEU A 86 5.18 -7.50 -55.18
N ASN A 87 5.90 -8.58 -55.49
CA ASN A 87 5.89 -9.79 -54.67
C ASN A 87 6.48 -9.55 -53.28
N LYS A 88 7.56 -8.75 -53.19
CA LYS A 88 8.12 -8.36 -51.90
C LYS A 88 7.12 -7.52 -51.09
N ILE A 89 6.46 -6.56 -51.72
CA ILE A 89 5.41 -5.74 -51.08
C ILE A 89 4.27 -6.62 -50.58
N ALA A 90 3.84 -7.63 -51.36
CA ALA A 90 2.79 -8.55 -50.94
C ALA A 90 3.18 -9.35 -49.69
N LEU A 91 4.41 -9.87 -49.64
CA LEU A 91 4.94 -10.58 -48.47
C LEU A 91 5.07 -9.67 -47.24
N ASP A 92 5.56 -8.43 -47.44
CA ASP A 92 5.68 -7.44 -46.38
C ASP A 92 4.29 -7.04 -45.83
N LEU A 93 3.28 -6.97 -46.70
CA LEU A 93 1.89 -6.69 -46.30
C LEU A 93 1.28 -7.82 -45.45
N GLU A 94 1.51 -9.08 -45.83
CA GLU A 94 1.06 -10.24 -45.07
C GLU A 94 1.72 -10.29 -43.68
N ALA A 95 3.02 -10.04 -43.61
CA ALA A 95 3.74 -9.93 -42.35
C ALA A 95 3.20 -8.79 -41.48
N MET A 96 2.88 -7.64 -42.09
CA MET A 96 2.30 -6.50 -41.40
C MET A 96 0.89 -6.80 -40.87
N GLU A 97 0.04 -7.47 -41.66
CA GLU A 97 -1.29 -7.90 -41.22
C GLU A 97 -1.22 -8.83 -40.00
N LYS A 98 -0.29 -9.79 -40.04
CA LYS A 98 -0.03 -10.67 -38.91
C LYS A 98 0.43 -9.90 -37.67
N HIS A 99 1.40 -8.99 -37.82
CA HIS A 99 1.87 -8.16 -36.72
C HIS A 99 0.77 -7.24 -36.16
N PHE A 100 -0.09 -6.71 -37.03
CA PHE A 100 -1.22 -5.89 -36.61
C PHE A 100 -2.25 -6.70 -35.81
N SER A 101 -2.55 -7.93 -36.23
CA SER A 101 -3.41 -8.86 -35.49
C SER A 101 -2.82 -9.22 -34.11
N GLU A 102 -1.53 -9.57 -34.07
CA GLU A 102 -0.82 -9.84 -32.80
C GLU A 102 -0.82 -8.61 -31.88
N PHE A 103 -0.55 -7.43 -32.44
CA PHE A 103 -0.56 -6.17 -31.70
C PHE A 103 -1.96 -5.84 -31.16
N SER A 104 -3.00 -6.01 -31.98
CA SER A 104 -4.40 -5.78 -31.59
C SER A 104 -4.81 -6.70 -30.43
N ASN A 105 -4.48 -7.99 -30.50
CA ASN A 105 -4.75 -8.94 -29.42
C ASN A 105 -4.00 -8.58 -28.13
N LYS A 106 -2.74 -8.17 -28.24
CA LYS A 106 -1.94 -7.73 -27.08
C LYS A 106 -2.51 -6.45 -26.46
N ALA A 107 -2.97 -5.51 -27.27
CA ALA A 107 -3.61 -4.29 -26.81
C ALA A 107 -4.92 -4.59 -26.06
N GLU A 108 -5.75 -5.49 -26.57
CA GLU A 108 -6.98 -5.93 -25.89
C GLU A 108 -6.68 -6.61 -24.55
N LEU A 109 -5.68 -7.51 -24.51
CA LEU A 109 -5.26 -8.15 -23.27
C LEU A 109 -4.77 -7.13 -22.25
N SER A 110 -3.98 -6.14 -22.70
CA SER A 110 -3.43 -5.09 -21.83
C SER A 110 -4.55 -4.21 -21.27
N LEU A 111 -5.56 -3.89 -22.07
CA LEU A 111 -6.74 -3.16 -21.63
C LEU A 111 -7.53 -3.95 -20.56
N ARG A 112 -7.74 -5.26 -20.78
CA ARG A 112 -8.43 -6.13 -19.82
C ARG A 112 -7.67 -6.22 -18.49
N VAL A 113 -6.35 -6.37 -18.54
CA VAL A 113 -5.50 -6.38 -17.33
C VAL A 113 -5.57 -5.04 -16.59
N ALA A 114 -5.58 -3.92 -17.31
CA ALA A 114 -5.71 -2.60 -16.69
C ALA A 114 -7.06 -2.43 -15.99
N GLN A 115 -8.15 -2.86 -16.62
CA GLN A 115 -9.50 -2.83 -16.03
C GLN A 115 -9.60 -3.71 -14.78
N GLU A 116 -9.09 -4.95 -14.83
CA GLU A 116 -9.10 -5.84 -13.67
C GLU A 116 -8.25 -5.29 -12.53
N MET A 117 -7.11 -4.66 -12.85
CA MET A 117 -6.26 -3.98 -11.88
C MET A 117 -7.00 -2.80 -11.23
N GLU A 118 -7.70 -1.98 -12.00
CA GLU A 118 -8.51 -0.85 -11.51
C GLU A 118 -9.65 -1.33 -10.58
N GLU A 119 -10.36 -2.39 -10.96
CA GLU A 119 -11.41 -2.99 -10.13
C GLU A 119 -10.85 -3.57 -8.82
N ASN A 120 -9.68 -4.24 -8.88
CA ASN A 120 -9.01 -4.77 -7.71
C ASN A 120 -8.54 -3.64 -6.78
N PHE A 121 -8.00 -2.55 -7.32
CA PHE A 121 -7.60 -1.38 -6.52
C PHE A 121 -8.81 -0.70 -5.88
N THR A 122 -9.91 -0.52 -6.61
CA THR A 122 -11.15 0.04 -6.06
C THR A 122 -11.67 -0.81 -4.89
N ARG A 123 -11.77 -2.14 -5.06
CA ARG A 123 -12.18 -3.05 -3.98
C ARG A 123 -11.23 -3.01 -2.78
N PHE A 124 -9.93 -2.88 -3.03
CA PHE A 124 -8.95 -2.75 -1.95
C PHE A 124 -9.16 -1.45 -1.16
N LEU A 125 -9.38 -0.33 -1.86
CA LEU A 125 -9.62 0.97 -1.23
C LEU A 125 -10.91 0.98 -0.42
N GLU A 126 -11.99 0.41 -0.93
CA GLU A 126 -13.26 0.27 -0.19
C GLU A 126 -13.08 -0.54 1.11
N LYS A 127 -12.37 -1.68 1.03
CA LYS A 127 -12.08 -2.49 2.21
C LYS A 127 -11.20 -1.75 3.21
N TYR A 128 -10.24 -0.97 2.72
CA TYR A 128 -9.36 -0.17 3.56
C TYR A 128 -10.15 0.93 4.28
N ASP A 129 -11.03 1.64 3.58
CA ASP A 129 -11.90 2.67 4.14
C ASP A 129 -12.81 2.12 5.24
N LEU A 130 -13.46 0.98 5.00
CA LEU A 130 -14.25 0.29 6.03
C LEU A 130 -13.43 -0.04 7.29
N ARG A 131 -12.17 -0.46 7.12
CA ARG A 131 -11.29 -0.79 8.25
C ARG A 131 -10.84 0.45 9.01
N VAL A 132 -10.58 1.56 8.32
CA VAL A 132 -10.27 2.85 8.95
C VAL A 132 -11.48 3.33 9.76
N ASN A 133 -12.68 3.30 9.19
CA ASN A 133 -13.91 3.67 9.89
C ASN A 133 -14.17 2.82 11.15
N GLU A 134 -13.91 1.51 11.09
CA GLU A 134 -14.04 0.64 12.27
C GLU A 134 -13.00 0.96 13.36
N VAL A 135 -11.76 1.28 12.97
CA VAL A 135 -10.71 1.72 13.90
C VAL A 135 -11.11 3.04 14.56
N ASP A 136 -11.62 4.01 13.80
CA ASP A 136 -12.08 5.30 14.33
C ASP A 136 -13.23 5.12 15.33
N LYS A 137 -14.17 4.22 15.03
CA LYS A 137 -15.25 3.86 15.95
C LYS A 137 -14.72 3.28 17.25
N HIS A 138 -13.81 2.29 17.17
CA HIS A 138 -13.20 1.71 18.37
C HIS A 138 -12.39 2.74 19.18
N LEU A 139 -11.70 3.66 18.51
CA LEU A 139 -10.97 4.74 19.16
C LEU A 139 -11.92 5.67 19.93
N SER A 140 -13.07 6.01 19.34
CA SER A 140 -14.11 6.81 20.00
C SER A 140 -14.69 6.09 21.22
N GLU A 141 -14.98 4.80 21.11
CA GLU A 141 -15.46 3.98 22.24
C GLU A 141 -14.42 3.89 23.38
N LEU A 142 -13.14 3.74 23.03
CA LEU A 142 -12.05 3.74 24.02
C LEU A 142 -11.88 5.09 24.70
N SER A 143 -12.02 6.19 23.97
CA SER A 143 -11.98 7.55 24.53
C SER A 143 -13.09 7.76 25.56
N MET A 144 -14.33 7.36 25.23
CA MET A 144 -15.45 7.45 26.17
C MET A 144 -15.20 6.64 27.45
N LYS A 145 -14.71 5.41 27.32
CA LYS A 145 -14.36 4.57 28.48
C LYS A 145 -13.25 5.20 29.33
N LEU A 146 -12.30 5.88 28.71
CA LEU A 146 -11.23 6.58 29.41
C LEU A 146 -11.80 7.75 30.24
N ASP A 147 -12.73 8.52 29.67
CA ASP A 147 -13.40 9.62 30.37
C ASP A 147 -14.26 9.12 31.57
N GLU A 148 -14.92 7.98 31.39
CA GLU A 148 -15.68 7.30 32.47
C GLU A 148 -14.74 6.86 33.61
N ILE A 149 -13.60 6.26 33.26
CA ILE A 149 -12.58 5.85 34.25
C ILE A 149 -12.00 7.07 34.97
N GLU A 150 -11.67 8.15 34.25
CA GLU A 150 -11.16 9.38 34.86
C GLU A 150 -12.14 9.96 35.87
N THR A 151 -13.43 9.97 35.52
CA THR A 151 -14.50 10.44 36.41
C THR A 151 -14.60 9.54 37.65
N ALA A 152 -14.58 8.21 37.47
CA ALA A 152 -14.64 7.26 38.58
C ALA A 152 -13.43 7.41 39.53
N VAL A 153 -12.23 7.63 38.99
CA VAL A 153 -11.01 7.87 39.78
C VAL A 153 -11.15 9.14 40.61
N LYS A 154 -11.62 10.25 40.04
CA LYS A 154 -11.86 11.50 40.79
C LYS A 154 -12.84 11.30 41.94
N THR A 155 -13.94 10.56 41.71
CA THR A 155 -14.89 10.22 42.79
C THR A 155 -14.25 9.37 43.89
N ILE A 156 -13.38 8.41 43.53
CA ILE A 156 -12.65 7.61 44.52
C ILE A 156 -11.69 8.49 45.33
N GLU A 157 -10.97 9.42 44.70
CA GLU A 157 -10.08 10.37 45.39
C GLU A 157 -10.85 11.26 46.38
N GLU A 158 -12.00 11.78 45.99
CA GLU A 158 -12.90 12.55 46.86
C GLU A 158 -13.37 11.72 48.07
N ASN A 159 -13.77 10.47 47.84
CA ASN A 159 -14.19 9.57 48.91
C ASN A 159 -13.05 9.23 49.88
N ILE A 160 -11.84 8.99 49.37
CA ILE A 160 -10.65 8.75 50.20
C ILE A 160 -10.36 9.97 51.09
N ASN A 161 -10.43 11.17 50.53
CA ASN A 161 -10.26 12.41 51.29
C ASN A 161 -11.33 12.55 52.38
N GLY A 162 -12.59 12.23 52.06
CA GLY A 162 -13.68 12.22 53.04
C GLY A 162 -13.46 11.22 54.19
N ILE A 163 -13.02 10.00 53.87
CA ILE A 163 -12.70 8.97 54.87
C ILE A 163 -11.54 9.44 55.77
N SER A 164 -10.50 10.05 55.19
CA SER A 164 -9.36 10.57 55.94
C SER A 164 -9.78 11.62 56.97
N LEU A 165 -10.70 12.53 56.61
CA LEU A 165 -11.27 13.51 57.55
C LEU A 165 -12.05 12.85 58.68
N VAL A 166 -12.85 11.81 58.38
CA VAL A 166 -13.61 11.07 59.40
C VAL A 166 -12.67 10.33 60.35
N ILE A 167 -11.60 9.71 59.83
CA ILE A 167 -10.58 9.04 60.64
C ILE A 167 -9.93 10.02 61.61
N ASN A 168 -9.47 11.17 61.14
CA ASN A 168 -8.85 12.18 61.99
C ASN A 168 -9.82 12.66 63.09
N SER A 169 -11.09 12.88 62.74
CA SER A 169 -12.10 13.25 63.75
C SER A 169 -12.34 12.15 64.79
N HIS A 170 -12.28 10.88 64.40
CA HIS A 170 -12.38 9.77 65.34
C HIS A 170 -11.14 9.63 66.22
N GLU A 171 -9.94 9.87 65.67
CA GLU A 171 -8.70 9.90 66.43
C GLU A 171 -8.76 10.95 67.56
N GLU A 172 -9.18 12.19 67.24
CA GLU A 172 -9.39 13.24 68.24
C GLU A 172 -10.42 12.85 69.32
N LYS A 173 -11.52 12.19 68.93
CA LYS A 173 -12.54 11.72 69.89
C LYS A 173 -12.00 10.62 70.80
N ILE A 174 -11.20 9.71 70.26
CA ILE A 174 -10.56 8.63 71.02
C ILE A 174 -9.59 9.23 72.03
N GLU A 175 -8.72 10.15 71.60
CA GLU A 175 -7.78 10.84 72.50
C GLU A 175 -8.50 11.55 73.65
N LYS A 176 -9.62 12.22 73.34
CA LYS A 176 -10.45 12.87 74.36
C LYS A 176 -11.04 11.86 75.35
N LEU A 177 -11.64 10.77 74.87
CA LEU A 177 -12.21 9.72 75.72
C LEU A 177 -11.14 9.06 76.59
N GLU A 178 -9.94 8.83 76.06
CA GLU A 178 -8.81 8.31 76.83
C GLU A 178 -8.38 9.25 77.96
N SER A 179 -8.40 10.57 77.72
CA SER A 179 -8.14 11.58 78.76
C SER A 179 -9.22 11.57 79.84
N GLU A 180 -10.50 11.61 79.45
CA GLU A 180 -11.63 11.57 80.38
C GLU A 180 -11.62 10.30 81.25
N LEU A 181 -11.28 9.14 80.67
CA LEU A 181 -11.18 7.87 81.38
C LEU A 181 -10.06 7.88 82.44
N LYS A 182 -8.91 8.50 82.12
CA LYS A 182 -7.78 8.65 83.06
C LYS A 182 -8.16 9.54 84.24
N GLU A 183 -8.88 10.63 83.99
CA GLU A 183 -9.28 11.57 85.04
C GLU A 183 -10.35 11.00 85.98
N ALA A 184 -11.42 10.42 85.42
CA ALA A 184 -12.56 9.95 86.20
C ALA A 184 -12.19 8.82 87.18
N ASN A 185 -11.46 7.81 86.72
CA ASN A 185 -11.23 6.61 87.54
C ASN A 185 -10.17 6.79 88.64
N LEU A 186 -9.21 7.70 88.46
CA LEU A 186 -8.10 7.84 89.40
C LEU A 186 -8.35 8.90 90.47
N SER A 187 -8.96 10.03 90.13
CA SER A 187 -9.12 11.12 91.11
C SER A 187 -10.17 10.80 92.16
N GLU A 188 -11.38 10.42 91.72
CA GLU A 188 -12.51 10.18 92.61
C GLU A 188 -12.26 8.98 93.55
N MET A 189 -11.70 7.90 93.00
CA MET A 189 -11.37 6.72 93.80
C MET A 189 -10.25 7.00 94.80
N LYS A 190 -9.24 7.80 94.42
CA LYS A 190 -8.15 8.22 95.32
C LYS A 190 -8.68 9.04 96.50
N ASP A 191 -9.59 9.98 96.24
CA ASP A 191 -10.17 10.83 97.29
C ASP A 191 -11.08 10.05 98.24
N THR A 192 -11.88 9.12 97.69
CA THR A 192 -12.71 8.20 98.48
C THR A 192 -11.85 7.31 99.38
N VAL A 193 -10.78 6.70 98.84
CA VAL A 193 -9.85 5.86 99.63
C VAL A 193 -9.17 6.66 100.73
N LYS A 194 -8.74 7.89 100.44
CA LYS A 194 -8.11 8.77 101.44
C LYS A 194 -9.06 9.14 102.58
N THR A 195 -10.32 9.43 102.24
CA THR A 195 -11.38 9.70 103.22
C THR A 195 -11.63 8.47 104.10
N ASN A 196 -11.89 7.31 103.48
CA ASN A 196 -12.10 6.05 104.19
C ASN A 196 -10.91 5.67 105.09
N THR A 197 -9.68 5.86 104.60
CA THR A 197 -8.45 5.62 105.38
C THR A 197 -8.40 6.53 106.61
N SER A 198 -8.79 7.79 106.47
CA SER A 198 -8.81 8.75 107.58
C SER A 198 -9.89 8.41 108.61
N GLU A 199 -11.07 8.00 108.17
CA GLU A 199 -12.16 7.54 109.04
C GLU A 199 -11.79 6.26 109.79
N LEU A 200 -11.20 5.27 109.10
CA LEU A 200 -10.70 4.04 109.74
C LEU A 200 -9.66 4.34 110.82
N ASN A 201 -8.74 5.28 110.56
CA ASN A 201 -7.74 5.69 111.56
C ASN A 201 -8.37 6.39 112.77
N ARG A 202 -9.43 7.17 112.58
CA ARG A 202 -10.18 7.79 113.70
C ARG A 202 -10.90 6.72 114.50
N LEU A 203 -11.62 5.82 113.83
CA LEU A 203 -12.33 4.72 114.48
C LEU A 203 -11.39 3.79 115.25
N SER A 204 -10.21 3.50 114.71
CA SER A 204 -9.17 2.72 115.40
C SER A 204 -8.73 3.39 116.71
N LYS A 205 -8.49 4.71 116.70
CA LYS A 205 -8.14 5.47 117.92
C LYS A 205 -9.27 5.48 118.94
N ASP A 206 -10.52 5.61 118.48
CA ASP A 206 -11.69 5.57 119.34
C ASP A 206 -11.85 4.19 119.99
N ILE A 207 -11.63 3.10 119.24
CA ILE A 207 -11.59 1.72 119.77
C ILE A 207 -10.50 1.56 120.83
N ASP A 208 -9.29 2.07 120.58
CA ASP A 208 -8.18 2.01 121.53
C ASP A 208 -8.51 2.77 122.83
N SER A 209 -9.14 3.94 122.70
CA SER A 209 -9.61 4.75 123.83
C SER A 209 -10.68 4.01 124.64
N ILE A 210 -11.69 3.45 123.99
CA ILE A 210 -12.74 2.65 124.63
C ILE A 210 -12.15 1.42 125.32
N SER A 211 -11.22 0.72 124.66
CA SER A 211 -10.51 -0.44 125.23
C SER A 211 -9.72 -0.06 126.49
N SER A 212 -9.10 1.11 126.51
CA SER A 212 -8.42 1.65 127.69
C SER A 212 -9.42 1.98 128.81
N GLN A 213 -10.52 2.67 128.49
CA GLN A 213 -11.57 2.99 129.45
C GLN A 213 -12.18 1.73 130.07
N MET A 214 -12.50 0.71 129.27
CA MET A 214 -13.02 -0.58 129.76
C MET A 214 -12.03 -1.28 130.71
N ARG A 215 -10.73 -1.22 130.42
CA ARG A 215 -9.70 -1.75 131.33
C ARG A 215 -9.68 -1.00 132.66
N ILE A 216 -9.79 0.33 132.64
CA ILE A 216 -9.89 1.15 133.87
C ILE A 216 -11.15 0.78 134.66
N TYR A 217 -12.31 0.65 133.99
CA TYR A 217 -13.56 0.23 134.64
C TYR A 217 -13.48 -1.18 135.23
N MET A 218 -12.85 -2.13 134.53
CA MET A 218 -12.64 -3.47 135.09
C MET A 218 -11.78 -3.42 136.34
N ILE A 219 -10.66 -2.68 136.32
CA ILE A 219 -9.77 -2.57 137.49
C ILE A 219 -10.50 -1.91 138.65
N SER A 220 -11.29 -0.86 138.42
CA SER A 220 -12.04 -0.18 139.47
C SER A 220 -13.13 -1.08 140.08
N LEU A 221 -13.86 -1.84 139.26
CA LEU A 221 -14.81 -2.87 139.73
C LEU A 221 -14.13 -3.95 140.57
N LEU A 222 -12.97 -4.43 140.13
CA LEU A 222 -12.17 -5.43 140.85
C LEU A 222 -11.70 -4.88 142.21
N LEU A 223 -11.23 -3.64 142.24
CA LEU A 223 -10.80 -2.95 143.46
C LEU A 223 -11.95 -2.78 144.46
N ILE A 224 -13.12 -2.35 143.99
CA ILE A 224 -14.35 -2.24 144.80
C ILE A 224 -14.74 -3.61 145.36
N GLY A 225 -14.68 -4.66 144.54
CA GLY A 225 -14.94 -6.04 144.97
C GLY A 225 -13.99 -6.51 146.09
N VAL A 226 -12.70 -6.23 145.97
CA VAL A 226 -11.69 -6.56 147.00
C VAL A 226 -11.91 -5.76 148.29
N LEU A 227 -12.25 -4.47 148.19
CA LEU A 227 -12.56 -3.64 149.37
C LEU A 227 -13.82 -4.13 150.09
N ALA A 228 -14.85 -4.54 149.35
CA ALA A 228 -16.07 -5.08 149.92
C ALA A 228 -15.83 -6.40 150.67
N THR A 229 -14.99 -7.30 150.15
CA THR A 229 -14.67 -8.57 150.82
C THR A 229 -13.79 -8.36 152.07
N ILE A 230 -12.82 -7.45 152.04
CA ILE A 230 -12.01 -7.11 153.23
C ILE A 230 -12.87 -6.42 154.30
N GLY A 231 -13.73 -5.48 153.92
CA GLY A 231 -14.60 -4.75 154.85
C GLY A 231 -15.61 -5.63 155.59
N ILE A 232 -16.05 -6.73 154.98
CA ILE A 232 -16.87 -7.76 155.64
C ILE A 232 -16.06 -8.56 156.66
N PHE A 233 -14.75 -8.72 156.48
CA PHE A 233 -13.85 -9.45 157.39
C PHE A 233 -13.36 -8.63 158.59
N ILE A 234 -13.54 -7.31 158.62
CA ILE A 234 -13.12 -6.41 159.71
C ILE A 234 -14.26 -6.14 160.73
N LYS A 235 -15.41 -6.79 160.59
CA LYS A 235 -16.50 -6.82 161.58
C LYS A 235 -16.53 -8.13 162.34
#